data_AF-A0A9E0NC38-F1
#
_entry.id   AF-A0A9E0NC38-F1
#
_cell.length_a   1.000
_cell.length_b   1.000
_cell.length_c   1.000
_cell.angle_alpha   90.00
_cell.angle_beta   90.00
_cell.angle_gamma   90.00
#
_symmetry.space_group_name_H-M   'P 1'
#
loop_
_entity.id
_entity.type
_entity.pdbx_description
1 polymer ?
#
loop_
_entity_poly.entity_id
_entity_poly.type
_entity_poly.pdbx_seq_one_letter_code
_entity_poly.pdbx_strand_id
1 'polypeptide(L)'
;MAFIRRIKKGNSTYLAKVESYRIDGKVKQRVIEYIGKEENGVPVQKMDINKLQVDNVKHYADVSVLCQLCKQLGLQYLLGKHYKPIIALVIAHLICKASIFRMSKWINNSTIKEELGIDELSTEMLYTAL
;
A
#
# COMPACT_ATOMS: atom_id res chain seq x y z
N MET A 1 -6.87 -12.28 -28.38
CA MET A 1 -5.96 -11.18 -27.96
C MET A 1 -6.80 -10.02 -27.49
N ALA A 2 -6.56 -9.57 -26.25
CA ALA A 2 -7.32 -8.47 -25.64
C ALA A 2 -6.60 -7.13 -25.89
N PHE A 3 -7.37 -6.07 -26.14
CA PHE A 3 -6.84 -4.71 -26.31
C PHE A 3 -7.82 -3.66 -25.77
N ILE A 4 -7.34 -2.42 -25.60
CA ILE A 4 -8.16 -1.31 -25.12
C ILE A 4 -8.86 -0.66 -26.32
N ARG A 5 -10.19 -0.67 -26.30
CA ARG A 5 -11.02 0.02 -27.28
C ARG A 5 -11.46 1.38 -26.73
N ARG A 6 -11.24 2.42 -27.53
CA ARG A 6 -11.82 3.76 -27.33
C ARG A 6 -13.24 3.80 -27.90
N ILE A 7 -14.17 4.29 -27.09
CA ILE A 7 -15.60 4.42 -27.43
C ILE A 7 -15.96 5.90 -27.26
N LYS A 8 -16.11 6.63 -28.36
CA LYS A 8 -16.53 8.03 -28.34
C LYS A 8 -18.05 8.11 -28.14
N LYS A 9 -18.50 8.87 -27.14
CA LYS A 9 -19.91 9.14 -26.86
C LYS A 9 -20.08 10.62 -26.50
N GLY A 10 -20.62 11.40 -27.44
CA GLY A 10 -20.64 12.86 -27.34
C GLY A 10 -19.23 13.44 -27.20
N ASN A 11 -19.03 14.33 -26.23
CA ASN A 11 -17.73 14.93 -25.92
C ASN A 11 -16.83 14.07 -25.01
N SER A 12 -17.20 12.81 -24.75
CA SER A 12 -16.45 11.91 -23.85
C SER A 12 -15.92 10.69 -24.59
N THR A 13 -14.71 10.25 -24.24
CA THR A 13 -14.15 8.97 -24.69
C THR A 13 -14.14 7.98 -23.53
N TYR A 14 -14.69 6.80 -23.74
CA TYR A 14 -14.70 5.70 -22.76
C TYR A 14 -13.73 4.60 -23.20
N LEU A 15 -13.14 3.92 -22.23
CA LEU A 15 -12.14 2.89 -22.43
C LEU A 15 -12.69 1.55 -21.92
N ALA A 16 -12.62 0.53 -22.77
CA ALA A 16 -13.01 -0.83 -22.42
C ALA A 16 -11.96 -1.83 -22.92
N LYS A 17 -11.61 -2.80 -22.08
CA LYS A 17 -10.81 -3.95 -22.47
C LYS A 17 -11.70 -4.92 -23.24
N VAL A 18 -11.40 -5.16 -24.50
CA VAL A 18 -12.17 -6.03 -25.38
C VAL A 18 -11.32 -7.16 -25.92
N GLU A 19 -11.96 -8.28 -26.24
CA GLU A 19 -11.32 -9.39 -26.93
C GLU A 19 -12.06 -9.71 -28.23
N SER A 20 -11.28 -9.94 -29.29
CA SER A 20 -11.81 -10.37 -30.59
C SER A 20 -11.97 -11.89 -30.66
N TYR A 21 -13.10 -12.33 -31.19
CA TYR A 21 -13.45 -13.73 -31.40
C TYR A 21 -14.23 -13.89 -32.72
N ARG A 22 -14.35 -15.12 -33.26
CA ARG A 22 -15.05 -15.38 -34.53
C ARG A 22 -16.34 -16.15 -34.30
N ILE A 23 -17.41 -15.72 -34.97
CA ILE A 23 -18.67 -16.44 -35.11
C ILE A 23 -19.08 -16.36 -36.58
N ASP A 24 -19.39 -17.49 -37.21
CA ASP A 24 -19.88 -17.59 -38.60
C ASP A 24 -19.02 -16.82 -39.60
N GLY A 25 -17.69 -16.95 -39.49
CA GLY A 25 -16.72 -16.24 -40.34
C GLY A 25 -16.57 -14.74 -40.07
N LYS A 26 -17.38 -14.15 -39.19
CA LYS A 26 -17.30 -12.73 -38.81
C LYS A 26 -16.49 -12.54 -37.53
N VAL A 27 -15.63 -11.52 -37.51
CA VAL A 27 -14.90 -11.10 -36.30
C VAL A 27 -15.83 -10.23 -35.44
N LYS A 28 -16.11 -10.68 -34.21
CA LYS A 28 -16.87 -9.96 -33.19
C LYS A 28 -15.96 -9.59 -32.02
N GLN A 29 -16.40 -8.64 -31.19
CA GLN A 29 -15.68 -8.19 -30.01
C GLN A 29 -16.59 -8.32 -28.78
N ARG A 30 -16.07 -8.90 -27.70
CA ARG A 30 -16.75 -8.93 -26.39
C ARG A 30 -16.02 -8.04 -25.40
N VAL A 31 -16.77 -7.34 -24.55
CA VAL A 31 -16.21 -6.52 -23.46
C VAL A 31 -15.82 -7.44 -22.32
N ILE A 32 -14.55 -7.37 -21.90
CA ILE A 32 -14.02 -8.07 -20.73
C ILE A 32 -14.20 -7.20 -19.50
N GLU A 33 -13.82 -5.93 -19.61
CA GLU A 33 -13.76 -5.00 -18.46
C GLU A 33 -13.93 -3.56 -18.93
N TYR A 34 -14.69 -2.76 -18.19
CA TYR A 34 -14.77 -1.32 -18.38
C TYR A 34 -13.64 -0.64 -17.61
N ILE A 35 -12.76 0.07 -18.31
CA ILE A 35 -11.58 0.71 -17.70
C ILE A 35 -11.93 2.09 -17.14
N GLY A 36 -12.90 2.79 -17.73
CA GLY A 36 -13.34 4.10 -17.28
C GLY A 36 -13.51 5.10 -18.41
N LYS A 37 -13.45 6.39 -18.07
CA LYS A 37 -13.49 7.51 -19.01
C LYS A 37 -12.07 8.04 -19.22
N GLU A 38 -11.71 8.37 -20.45
CA GLU A 38 -10.45 9.06 -20.75
C GLU A 38 -10.60 10.54 -20.43
N GLU A 39 -9.76 11.04 -19.51
CA GLU A 39 -9.63 12.46 -19.18
C GLU A 39 -8.14 12.83 -19.23
N ASN A 40 -7.77 13.86 -20.00
CA ASN A 40 -6.38 14.26 -20.22
C ASN A 40 -5.44 13.12 -20.68
N GLY A 41 -5.95 12.16 -21.47
CA GLY A 41 -5.17 11.03 -21.99
C GLY A 41 -4.95 9.89 -20.97
N VAL A 42 -5.55 9.97 -19.78
CA VAL A 42 -5.44 8.95 -18.73
C VAL A 42 -6.84 8.35 -18.46
N PRO A 43 -6.96 7.02 -18.27
CA PRO A 43 -8.19 6.41 -17.80
C PRO A 43 -8.53 6.84 -16.36
N VAL A 44 -9.71 7.43 -16.17
CA VAL A 44 -10.29 7.76 -14.88
C VAL A 44 -11.49 6.86 -14.62
N GLN A 45 -11.42 6.07 -13.55
CA GLN A 45 -12.57 5.34 -13.03
C GLN A 45 -13.40 6.24 -12.13
N LYS A 46 -14.71 6.34 -12.41
CA LYS A 46 -15.65 6.89 -11.45
C LYS A 46 -15.95 5.80 -10.42
N MET A 47 -15.40 5.95 -9.22
CA MET A 47 -15.77 5.13 -8.07
C MET A 47 -16.87 5.82 -7.27
N ASP A 48 -17.83 5.03 -6.79
CA ASP A 48 -18.83 5.51 -5.83
C ASP A 48 -18.18 5.56 -4.45
N ILE A 49 -18.00 6.76 -3.91
CA ILE A 49 -17.38 6.99 -2.61
C ILE A 49 -18.15 6.27 -1.50
N ASN A 50 -19.47 6.09 -1.65
CA ASN A 50 -20.30 5.39 -0.66
C ASN A 50 -20.05 3.87 -0.64
N LYS A 51 -19.38 3.32 -1.65
CA LYS A 51 -18.98 1.91 -1.71
C LYS A 51 -17.56 1.67 -1.18
N LEU A 52 -16.82 2.73 -0.86
CA LEU A 52 -15.51 2.59 -0.22
C LEU A 52 -15.70 2.15 1.22
N GLN A 53 -14.96 1.11 1.62
CA GLN A 53 -14.87 0.68 3.01
C GLN A 53 -13.44 0.87 3.50
N VAL A 54 -13.30 1.33 4.74
CA VAL A 54 -12.00 1.43 5.40
C VAL A 54 -11.60 0.02 5.85
N ASP A 55 -10.55 -0.51 5.23
CA ASP A 55 -10.03 -1.84 5.56
C ASP A 55 -9.25 -1.85 6.88
N ASN A 56 -8.39 -0.84 7.10
CA ASN A 56 -7.58 -0.74 8.31
C ASN A 56 -7.17 0.71 8.61
N VAL A 57 -7.04 1.05 9.90
CA VAL A 57 -6.55 2.35 10.38
C VAL A 57 -5.28 2.11 11.21
N LYS A 58 -4.18 2.76 10.82
CA LYS A 58 -2.87 2.60 11.47
C LYS A 58 -2.29 3.93 11.93
N HIS A 59 -1.49 3.88 12.99
CA HIS A 59 -0.66 5.01 13.41
C HIS A 59 0.46 5.26 12.39
N TYR A 60 0.43 6.43 11.74
CA TYR A 60 1.36 6.78 10.65
C TYR A 60 2.24 7.99 10.96
N ALA A 61 1.66 9.17 11.20
CA ALA A 61 2.41 10.44 11.17
C ALA A 61 3.62 10.45 12.13
N ASP A 62 3.40 10.17 13.42
CA ASP A 62 4.47 10.16 14.41
C ASP A 62 5.53 9.09 14.12
N VAL A 63 5.09 7.93 13.62
CA VAL A 63 5.98 6.83 13.22
C VAL A 63 6.86 7.24 12.05
N SER A 64 6.27 7.83 11.00
CA SER A 64 6.97 8.28 9.80
C SER A 64 8.03 9.33 10.16
N VAL A 65 7.69 10.30 11.01
CA VAL A 65 8.62 11.35 11.45
C VAL A 65 9.81 10.73 12.21
N LEU A 66 9.55 9.83 13.15
CA LEU A 66 10.62 9.18 13.92
C LEU A 66 11.49 8.27 13.04
N CYS A 67 10.90 7.48 12.14
CA CYS A 67 11.65 6.67 11.19
C CYS A 67 12.55 7.52 10.29
N GLN A 68 12.06 8.68 9.84
CA GLN A 68 12.85 9.63 9.06
C GLN A 68 14.01 10.21 9.88
N LEU A 69 13.76 10.59 11.14
CA LEU A 69 14.81 11.06 12.05
C LEU A 69 15.88 9.99 12.28
N CYS A 70 15.50 8.72 12.47
CA CYS A 70 16.46 7.62 12.59
C CYS A 70 17.35 7.48 11.35
N LYS A 71 16.79 7.67 10.14
CA LYS A 71 17.56 7.67 8.88
C LYS A 71 18.50 8.88 8.80
N GLN A 72 18.02 10.07 9.16
CA GLN A 72 18.82 11.31 9.15
C GLN A 72 19.99 11.27 10.15
N LEU A 73 19.78 10.67 11.32
CA LEU A 73 20.81 10.45 12.33
C LEU A 73 21.78 9.30 11.98
N GLY A 74 21.53 8.58 10.88
CA GLY A 74 22.35 7.45 10.47
C GLY A 74 22.28 6.25 11.43
N LEU A 75 21.20 6.11 12.22
CA LEU A 75 21.07 5.04 13.22
C LEU A 75 21.15 3.65 12.58
N GLN A 76 20.73 3.50 11.34
CA GLN A 76 20.86 2.27 10.56
C GLN A 76 22.32 1.78 10.44
N TYR A 77 23.28 2.70 10.43
CA TYR A 77 24.70 2.37 10.38
C TYR A 77 25.29 2.13 11.77
N LEU A 78 24.82 2.89 12.77
CA LEU A 78 25.31 2.79 14.15
C LEU A 78 24.84 1.51 14.86
N LEU A 79 23.62 1.06 14.58
CA LEU A 79 22.99 -0.08 15.26
C LEU A 79 23.26 -1.43 14.57
N GLY A 80 24.05 -1.43 13.48
CA GLY A 80 24.52 -2.64 12.81
C GLY A 80 23.39 -3.57 12.33
N LYS A 81 23.63 -4.88 12.38
CA LYS A 81 22.74 -5.91 11.82
C LYS A 81 21.31 -5.88 12.38
N HIS A 82 21.14 -5.43 13.63
CA HIS A 82 19.87 -5.47 14.35
C HIS A 82 19.16 -4.11 14.39
N TYR A 83 19.56 -3.15 13.56
CA TYR A 83 19.02 -1.78 13.58
C TYR A 83 17.48 -1.72 13.46
N LYS A 84 16.89 -2.58 12.65
CA LYS A 84 15.44 -2.61 12.39
C LYS A 84 14.63 -2.94 13.67
N PRO A 85 14.86 -4.10 14.33
CA PRO A 85 14.25 -4.39 15.64
C PRO A 85 14.51 -3.31 16.69
N ILE A 86 15.73 -2.77 16.77
CA ILE A 86 16.08 -1.76 17.79
C ILE A 86 15.29 -0.47 17.55
N ILE A 87 15.25 0.04 16.32
CA ILE A 87 14.49 1.25 15.98
C ILE A 87 12.99 1.03 16.23
N ALA A 88 12.44 -0.12 15.84
CA ALA A 88 11.05 -0.46 16.11
C ALA A 88 10.75 -0.43 17.62
N LEU A 89 11.64 -1.00 18.44
CA LEU A 89 11.53 -0.99 19.90
C LEU A 89 11.56 0.42 20.46
N VAL A 90 12.54 1.25 20.04
CA VAL A 90 12.69 2.63 20.51
C VAL A 90 11.47 3.47 20.17
N ILE A 91 10.98 3.41 18.93
CA ILE A 91 9.80 4.16 18.49
C ILE A 91 8.56 3.71 19.27
N ALA A 92 8.34 2.40 19.39
CA ALA A 92 7.22 1.88 20.15
C ALA A 92 7.30 2.28 21.63
N HIS A 93 8.50 2.35 22.21
CA HIS A 93 8.69 2.75 23.60
C HIS A 93 8.38 4.24 23.79
N LEU A 94 8.83 5.10 22.87
CA LEU A 94 8.60 6.54 22.90
C LEU A 94 7.12 6.91 22.79
N ILE A 95 6.39 6.26 21.87
CA ILE A 95 4.99 6.60 21.59
C ILE A 95 4.02 5.85 22.51
N CYS A 96 4.14 4.52 22.59
CA CYS A 96 3.13 3.69 23.26
C CYS A 96 3.24 3.76 24.79
N LYS A 97 4.45 4.00 25.33
CA LYS A 97 4.73 4.03 26.79
C LYS A 97 4.15 2.82 27.54
N ALA A 98 4.08 1.66 26.89
CA ALA A 98 3.49 0.44 27.43
C ALA A 98 4.54 -0.66 27.63
N SER A 99 4.17 -1.75 28.30
CA SER A 99 5.03 -2.92 28.43
C SER A 99 5.34 -3.56 27.06
N ILE A 100 6.48 -4.26 26.95
CA ILE A 100 6.94 -4.92 25.71
C ILE A 100 5.84 -5.80 25.07
N PHE A 101 5.07 -6.52 25.90
CA PHE A 101 3.95 -7.33 25.44
C PHE A 101 2.86 -6.51 24.72
N ARG A 102 2.52 -5.33 25.27
CA ARG A 102 1.54 -4.42 24.66
C ARG A 102 2.12 -3.67 23.46
N MET A 103 3.43 -3.44 23.44
CA MET A 103 4.13 -2.82 22.31
C MET A 103 4.00 -3.66 21.04
N SER A 104 4.08 -4.99 21.12
CA SER A 104 3.86 -5.88 19.97
C SER A 104 2.49 -5.64 19.31
N LYS A 105 1.42 -5.56 20.11
CA LYS A 105 0.08 -5.24 19.63
C LYS A 105 0.02 -3.84 18.99
N TRP A 106 0.65 -2.85 19.62
CA TRP A 106 0.66 -1.48 19.10
C TRP A 106 1.43 -1.38 17.77
N ILE A 107 2.57 -2.06 17.64
CA ILE A 107 3.37 -2.12 16.42
C ILE A 107 2.55 -2.67 15.26
N ASN A 108 1.74 -3.72 15.49
CA ASN A 108 0.84 -4.27 14.46
C ASN A 108 -0.24 -3.29 13.99
N ASN A 109 -0.64 -2.35 14.85
CA ASN A 109 -1.59 -1.28 14.53
C ASN A 109 -0.90 0.04 14.10
N SER A 110 0.39 -0.03 13.76
CA SER A 110 1.20 1.10 13.31
C SER A 110 1.82 0.80 11.95
N THR A 111 2.40 1.82 11.31
CA THR A 111 3.13 1.67 10.05
C THR A 111 4.62 1.34 10.24
N ILE A 112 5.06 0.96 11.44
CA ILE A 112 6.48 0.70 11.75
C ILE A 112 7.06 -0.38 10.84
N LYS A 113 6.30 -1.44 10.58
CA LYS A 113 6.74 -2.57 9.75
C LYS A 113 6.98 -2.13 8.31
N GLU A 114 6.05 -1.33 7.78
CA GLU A 114 6.11 -0.77 6.44
C GLU A 114 7.29 0.21 6.30
N GLU A 115 7.45 1.13 7.25
CA GLU A 115 8.50 2.15 7.23
C GLU A 115 9.93 1.57 7.36
N LEU A 116 10.07 0.47 8.09
CA LEU A 116 11.34 -0.24 8.28
C LEU A 116 11.55 -1.39 7.27
N GLY A 117 10.53 -1.73 6.47
CA GLY A 117 10.54 -2.86 5.56
C GLY A 117 10.81 -4.18 6.28
N ILE A 118 9.95 -4.53 7.24
CA ILE A 118 9.99 -5.78 8.02
C ILE A 118 8.64 -6.48 7.88
N ASP A 119 8.64 -7.77 7.51
CA ASP A 119 7.40 -8.55 7.40
C ASP A 119 6.86 -8.96 8.77
N GLU A 120 7.75 -9.42 9.66
CA GLU A 120 7.41 -9.87 11.00
C GLU A 120 8.33 -9.28 12.07
N LEU A 121 7.73 -8.96 13.22
CA LEU A 121 8.46 -8.52 14.40
C LEU A 121 7.95 -9.32 15.60
N SER A 122 8.74 -10.30 16.03
CA SER A 122 8.41 -11.09 17.22
C SER A 122 9.00 -10.45 18.48
N THR A 123 8.44 -10.80 19.64
CA THR A 123 9.01 -10.39 20.93
C THR A 123 10.44 -10.91 21.11
N GLU A 124 10.72 -12.12 20.59
CA GLU A 124 12.05 -12.72 20.62
C GLU A 124 13.05 -11.91 19.79
N MET A 125 12.67 -11.41 18.61
CA MET A 125 13.50 -10.49 17.81
C MET A 125 13.80 -9.19 18.54
N LEU A 126 12.88 -8.71 19.39
CA LEU A 126 13.11 -7.52 20.22
C LEU A 126 14.06 -7.80 21.38
N TYR A 127 13.93 -8.96 22.03
CA TYR A 127 14.83 -9.37 23.12
C TYR A 127 16.24 -9.69 22.63
N THR A 128 16.38 -10.38 21.49
CA THR A 128 17.68 -10.75 20.92
C THR A 128 18.44 -9.59 20.29
N ALA A 129 17.79 -8.43 20.13
CA ALA A 129 18.40 -7.23 19.59
C ALA A 129 19.03 -6.31 20.67
N LEU A 130 18.84 -6.64 21.95
CA LEU A 130 19.52 -6.03 23.11
C LEU A 130 20.81 -6.79 23.42
#